data_AF-A0A9E5IHB6-F1
#
_entry.id   AF-A0A9E5IHB6-F1
#
_cell.length_a   1.000
_cell.length_b   1.000
_cell.length_c   1.000
_cell.angle_alpha   90.00
_cell.angle_beta   90.00
_cell.angle_gamma   90.00
#
_symmetry.space_group_name_H-M   'P 1'
#
loop_
_entity.id
_entity.type
_entity.pdbx_description
1 polymer ?
#
loop_
_entity_poly.entity_id
_entity_poly.type
_entity_poly.pdbx_seq_one_letter_code
_entity_poly.pdbx_strand_id
1 'polypeptide(L)'
;LLCTTLRAVRRASERLRELFAERQLPWPLLVQGELGRNELLERFRSAGNAVLVGSQSFWEGVDVRGDALSVVIIDKLPFAPPDDPVLAARIAAMERRGQNGFMQHQLPEAIISLKQGAGRLIRDEHDRGVLMICDPRLISKPYGRRIWQSLPPFARTRDLKDVQNFLLSAPC
;
A
#
# COMPACT_ATOMS: atom_id res chain seq x y z
N LEU A 1 -6.76 0.12 -1.42
CA LEU A 1 -6.02 1.38 -1.21
C LEU A 1 -5.56 1.47 0.23
N LEU A 2 -4.26 1.61 0.42
CA LEU A 2 -3.60 1.66 1.69
C LEU A 2 -3.04 3.07 1.91
N CYS A 3 -3.49 3.69 3.00
CA CYS A 3 -3.16 5.06 3.35
C CYS A 3 -2.23 5.12 4.55
N THR A 4 -1.32 6.08 4.56
CA THR A 4 -0.44 6.35 5.71
C THR A 4 -1.15 7.02 6.89
N THR A 5 -2.34 7.61 6.70
CA THR A 5 -3.08 8.30 7.77
C THR A 5 -4.58 8.09 7.65
N LEU A 6 -5.31 8.16 8.78
CA LEU A 6 -6.78 8.10 8.79
C LEU A 6 -7.42 9.28 8.04
N ARG A 7 -6.78 10.46 8.04
CA ARG A 7 -7.24 11.60 7.23
C ARG A 7 -7.20 11.28 5.73
N ALA A 8 -6.14 10.59 5.28
CA ALA A 8 -6.03 10.16 3.89
C ALA A 8 -7.06 9.08 3.54
N VAL A 9 -7.36 8.15 4.46
CA VAL A 9 -8.47 7.18 4.31
C VAL A 9 -9.78 7.90 4.00
N ARG A 10 -10.19 8.85 4.86
CA ARG A 10 -11.44 9.61 4.68
C ARG A 10 -11.49 10.34 3.34
N ARG A 11 -10.45 11.11 3.03
CA ARG A 11 -10.38 11.89 1.78
C ARG A 11 -10.44 10.99 0.54
N ALA A 12 -9.73 9.85 0.56
CA ALA A 12 -9.73 8.93 -0.56
C ALA A 12 -11.09 8.23 -0.71
N SER A 13 -11.72 7.81 0.41
CA SER A 13 -13.04 7.19 0.36
C SER A 13 -14.12 8.14 -0.15
N GLU A 14 -14.13 9.40 0.29
CA GLU A 14 -15.06 10.42 -0.20
C GLU A 14 -14.94 10.59 -1.71
N ARG A 15 -13.71 10.76 -2.21
CA ARG A 15 -13.47 10.91 -3.66
C ARG A 15 -13.85 9.66 -4.46
N LEU A 16 -13.62 8.47 -3.90
CA LEU A 16 -14.00 7.22 -4.55
C LEU A 16 -15.52 7.05 -4.60
N ARG A 17 -16.26 7.44 -3.54
CA ARG A 17 -17.73 7.44 -3.54
C ARG A 17 -18.30 8.32 -4.64
N GLU A 18 -17.80 9.55 -4.75
CA GLU A 18 -18.17 10.48 -5.83
C GLU A 18 -17.92 9.86 -7.20
N LEU A 19 -16.70 9.37 -7.45
CA LEU A 19 -16.33 8.78 -8.73
C LEU A 19 -17.15 7.53 -9.08
N PHE A 20 -17.47 6.68 -8.09
CA PHE A 20 -18.28 5.49 -8.31
C PHE A 20 -19.72 5.86 -8.67
N ALA A 21 -20.28 6.88 -8.02
CA ALA A 21 -21.60 7.40 -8.36
C ALA A 21 -21.62 8.08 -9.75
N GLU A 22 -20.67 8.97 -10.03
CA GLU A 22 -20.54 9.69 -11.30
C GLU A 22 -20.42 8.73 -12.49
N ARG A 23 -19.68 7.63 -12.32
CA ARG A 23 -19.40 6.64 -13.37
C ARG A 23 -20.28 5.40 -13.31
N GLN A 24 -21.23 5.35 -12.38
CA GLN A 24 -22.13 4.21 -12.15
C GLN A 24 -21.37 2.88 -11.99
N LEU A 25 -20.25 2.91 -11.26
CA LEU A 25 -19.42 1.74 -11.01
C LEU A 25 -20.04 0.89 -9.88
N PRO A 26 -20.33 -0.40 -10.10
CA PRO A 26 -21.04 -1.24 -9.14
C PRO A 26 -20.13 -1.85 -8.06
N TRP A 27 -18.95 -1.27 -7.81
CA TRP A 27 -17.96 -1.85 -6.89
C TRP A 27 -18.26 -1.48 -5.44
N PRO A 28 -18.39 -2.46 -4.52
CA PRO A 28 -18.56 -2.18 -3.11
C PRO A 28 -17.36 -1.40 -2.56
N LEU A 29 -17.61 -0.25 -1.93
CA LEU A 29 -16.57 0.50 -1.23
C LEU A 29 -16.60 0.18 0.26
N LEU A 30 -15.51 -0.40 0.75
CA LEU A 30 -15.32 -0.79 2.15
C LEU A 30 -14.28 0.13 2.78
N VAL A 31 -14.63 0.81 3.88
CA VAL A 31 -13.77 1.85 4.46
C VAL A 31 -13.48 1.56 5.93
N GLN A 32 -12.21 1.64 6.31
CA GLN A 32 -11.81 1.56 7.72
C GLN A 32 -12.52 2.64 8.55
N GLY A 33 -13.14 2.22 9.65
CA GLY A 33 -13.87 3.09 10.56
C GLY A 33 -15.39 3.01 10.39
N GLU A 34 -15.89 2.41 9.31
CA GLU A 34 -17.34 2.23 9.10
C GLU A 34 -17.86 0.90 9.67
N LEU A 35 -17.02 -0.14 9.65
CA LEU A 35 -17.33 -1.47 10.17
C LEU A 35 -16.13 -2.02 10.95
N GLY A 36 -16.37 -3.09 11.72
CA GLY A 36 -15.31 -3.82 12.40
C GLY A 36 -14.29 -4.38 11.40
N ARG A 37 -13.00 -4.40 11.77
CA ARG A 37 -11.92 -4.86 10.88
C ARG A 37 -12.20 -6.25 10.29
N ASN A 38 -12.57 -7.22 11.12
CA ASN A 38 -12.82 -8.59 10.65
C ASN A 38 -13.99 -8.64 9.66
N GLU A 39 -15.04 -7.86 9.91
CA GLU A 39 -16.20 -7.76 9.02
C GLU A 39 -15.84 -7.12 7.67
N LEU A 40 -15.02 -6.05 7.67
CA LEU A 40 -14.52 -5.45 6.42
C LEU A 40 -13.74 -6.46 5.59
N LEU A 41 -12.88 -7.25 6.23
CA LEU A 41 -12.10 -8.28 5.52
C LEU A 41 -12.98 -9.40 4.98
N GLU A 42 -14.00 -9.81 5.73
CA GLU A 42 -14.93 -10.83 5.28
C GLU A 42 -15.76 -10.37 4.07
N ARG A 43 -16.31 -9.15 4.15
CA ARG A 43 -17.03 -8.53 3.03
C ARG A 43 -16.13 -8.34 1.81
N PHE A 44 -14.87 -7.95 2.01
CA PHE A 44 -13.92 -7.77 0.92
C PHE A 44 -13.66 -9.11 0.18
N ARG A 45 -13.43 -10.19 0.93
CA ARG A 45 -13.26 -11.54 0.37
C ARG A 45 -14.51 -12.02 -0.35
N SER A 46 -15.67 -11.86 0.27
CA SER A 46 -16.95 -12.35 -0.25
C SER A 46 -17.38 -11.62 -1.52
N ALA A 47 -17.09 -10.32 -1.64
CA ALA A 47 -17.49 -9.51 -2.79
C ALA A 47 -16.68 -9.82 -4.06
N GLY A 48 -15.39 -10.18 -3.94
CA GLY A 48 -14.49 -10.48 -5.06
C GLY A 48 -14.08 -9.28 -5.94
N ASN A 49 -14.87 -8.20 -5.95
CA ASN A 49 -14.63 -6.98 -6.74
C ASN A 49 -14.69 -5.69 -5.89
N ALA A 50 -14.66 -5.81 -4.57
CA ALA A 50 -14.73 -4.67 -3.67
C ALA A 50 -13.46 -3.82 -3.71
N VAL A 51 -13.59 -2.55 -3.32
CA VAL A 51 -12.47 -1.66 -3.04
C VAL A 51 -12.40 -1.41 -1.55
N LEU A 52 -11.32 -1.88 -0.92
CA LEU A 52 -11.03 -1.63 0.49
C LEU A 52 -10.09 -0.43 0.64
N VAL A 53 -10.50 0.55 1.44
CA VAL A 53 -9.68 1.72 1.82
C VAL A 53 -9.37 1.63 3.31
N GLY A 54 -8.09 1.53 3.64
CA GLY A 54 -7.64 1.38 5.03
C GLY A 54 -6.27 2.00 5.25
N SER A 55 -5.89 2.11 6.52
CA SER A 55 -4.59 2.62 6.94
C SER A 55 -3.53 1.51 7.01
N GLN A 56 -2.34 1.82 7.54
CA GLN A 56 -1.27 0.84 7.75
C GLN A 56 -1.73 -0.38 8.57
N SER A 57 -2.72 -0.25 9.45
CA SER A 57 -3.26 -1.37 10.23
C SER A 57 -3.93 -2.46 9.38
N PHE A 58 -4.27 -2.17 8.12
CA PHE A 58 -4.77 -3.13 7.15
C PHE A 58 -3.64 -3.81 6.34
N TRP A 59 -2.38 -3.49 6.62
CA TRP A 59 -1.22 -4.18 6.02
C TRP A 59 -0.96 -5.52 6.70
N GLU A 60 -1.56 -5.75 7.86
CA GLU A 60 -1.43 -6.97 8.64
C GLU A 60 -2.78 -7.72 8.67
N GLY A 61 -2.76 -9.03 8.40
CA GLY A 61 -3.91 -9.95 8.46
C GLY A 61 -4.90 -9.99 7.28
N VAL A 62 -4.72 -9.23 6.20
CA VAL A 62 -5.57 -9.31 4.99
C VAL A 62 -5.16 -10.47 4.09
N ASP A 63 -5.50 -11.70 4.46
CA ASP A 63 -5.32 -12.87 3.59
C ASP A 63 -6.55 -13.03 2.66
N VAL A 64 -6.44 -12.56 1.42
CA VAL A 64 -7.40 -12.70 0.31
C VAL A 64 -6.69 -13.49 -0.80
N ARG A 65 -7.15 -14.71 -1.08
CA ARG A 65 -6.54 -15.61 -2.10
C ARG A 65 -7.21 -15.42 -3.46
N GLY A 66 -6.45 -15.66 -4.53
CA GLY A 66 -6.93 -15.65 -5.91
C GLY A 66 -7.15 -14.24 -6.48
N ASP A 67 -7.89 -14.17 -7.59
CA ASP A 67 -8.07 -12.97 -8.43
C ASP A 67 -8.66 -11.75 -7.70
N ALA A 68 -9.26 -11.96 -6.53
CA ALA A 68 -9.91 -10.93 -5.71
C ALA A 68 -8.95 -9.83 -5.20
N LEU A 69 -7.63 -10.06 -5.21
CA LEU A 69 -6.64 -9.02 -4.88
C LEU A 69 -5.68 -8.76 -6.05
N SER A 70 -6.20 -8.17 -7.13
CA SER A 70 -5.42 -7.88 -8.34
C SER A 70 -4.66 -6.54 -8.28
N VAL A 71 -5.03 -5.61 -7.38
CA VAL A 71 -4.37 -4.30 -7.27
C VAL A 71 -4.19 -3.86 -5.80
N VAL A 72 -2.95 -3.58 -5.41
CA VAL A 72 -2.60 -2.93 -4.14
C VAL A 72 -2.06 -1.54 -4.43
N ILE A 73 -2.72 -0.52 -3.89
CA ILE A 73 -2.32 0.89 -4.03
C ILE A 73 -1.83 1.40 -2.68
N ILE A 74 -0.64 1.99 -2.64
CA ILE A 74 -0.04 2.62 -1.46
C ILE A 74 0.09 4.12 -1.75
N ASP A 75 -0.59 4.95 -0.95
CA ASP A 75 -0.66 6.40 -1.20
C ASP A 75 0.70 7.09 -1.02
N LYS A 76 1.45 6.68 0.01
CA LYS A 76 2.74 7.24 0.41
C LYS A 76 3.64 6.17 1.01
N LEU A 77 4.94 6.38 0.93
CA LEU A 77 5.92 5.51 1.61
C LEU A 77 5.63 5.52 3.13
N PRO A 78 5.57 4.33 3.76
CA PRO A 78 5.19 4.16 5.17
C PRO A 78 6.35 4.50 6.10
N PHE A 79 6.83 5.74 6.02
CA PHE A 79 7.72 6.28 7.04
C PHE A 79 6.92 6.56 8.30
N ALA A 80 7.53 6.30 9.45
CA ALA A 80 6.93 6.59 10.72
C ALA A 80 6.65 8.10 10.87
N PRO A 81 5.62 8.49 11.63
CA PRO A 81 5.27 9.88 11.83
C PRO A 81 6.44 10.66 12.47
N PRO A 82 6.74 11.88 11.99
CA PRO A 82 7.86 12.68 12.52
C PRO A 82 7.61 13.18 13.95
N ASP A 83 6.36 13.17 14.41
CA ASP A 83 5.88 13.61 15.71
C ASP A 83 5.83 12.48 16.76
N ASP A 84 6.28 11.26 16.42
CA ASP A 84 6.44 10.18 17.39
C ASP A 84 7.62 10.50 18.35
N PRO A 85 7.36 10.76 19.65
CA PRO A 85 8.40 11.15 20.60
C PRO A 85 9.40 10.03 20.89
N VAL A 86 8.97 8.77 20.81
CA VAL A 86 9.84 7.60 21.04
C VAL A 86 10.79 7.45 19.86
N LEU A 87 10.28 7.59 18.64
CA LEU A 87 11.10 7.58 17.42
C LEU A 87 12.09 8.74 17.42
N ALA A 88 11.65 9.95 17.76
CA ALA A 88 12.51 11.13 17.84
C ALA A 88 13.66 10.91 18.82
N ALA A 89 13.39 10.37 20.01
CA ALA A 89 14.42 10.06 21.00
C ALA A 89 15.42 9.00 20.51
N ARG A 90 14.95 7.96 19.80
CA ARG A 90 15.80 6.93 19.19
C ARG A 90 16.72 7.51 18.11
N ILE A 91 16.18 8.34 17.22
CA ILE A 91 16.95 9.01 16.16
C ILE A 91 18.00 9.93 16.78
N ALA A 92 17.63 10.76 17.77
CA ALA A 92 18.56 11.65 18.46
C ALA A 92 19.68 10.88 19.19
N ALA A 93 19.42 9.67 19.69
CA ALA A 93 20.45 8.82 20.28
C ALA A 93 21.44 8.26 19.23
N MET A 94 20.97 7.93 18.03
CA MET A 94 21.82 7.50 16.90
C MET A 94 22.66 8.67 16.37
N GLU A 95 22.05 9.84 16.19
CA GLU A 95 22.72 11.03 15.69
C GLU A 95 23.83 11.51 16.62
N ARG A 96 23.64 11.41 17.94
CA ARG A 96 24.70 11.66 18.94
C ARG A 96 25.92 10.73 18.79
N ARG A 97 25.78 9.59 18.12
CA ARG A 97 26.86 8.64 17.82
C ARG A 97 27.42 8.84 16.40
N GLY A 98 27.06 9.93 15.72
CA GLY A 98 27.47 10.22 14.33
C GLY A 98 26.76 9.35 13.28
N GLN A 99 25.67 8.67 13.64
CA GLN A 99 24.91 7.82 12.73
C GLN A 99 23.77 8.60 12.05
N ASN A 100 23.38 8.17 10.86
CA ASN A 100 22.22 8.73 10.17
C ASN A 100 20.95 7.92 10.53
N GLY A 101 20.17 8.41 11.50
CA GLY A 101 18.97 7.71 12.00
C GLY A 101 17.91 7.47 10.93
N PHE A 102 17.78 8.35 9.93
CA PHE A 102 16.91 8.11 8.79
C PHE A 102 17.37 6.88 7.99
N MET A 103 18.64 6.82 7.61
CA MET A 103 19.18 5.75 6.77
C MET A 103 19.32 4.42 7.49
N GLN A 104 19.58 4.44 8.80
CA GLN A 104 19.83 3.24 9.60
C GLN A 104 18.60 2.69 10.32
N HIS A 105 17.56 3.50 10.50
CA HIS A 105 16.34 3.08 11.19
C HIS A 105 15.08 3.27 10.35
N GLN A 106 14.74 4.51 10.00
CA GLN A 106 13.46 4.79 9.33
C GLN A 106 13.34 4.14 7.95
N LEU A 107 14.41 4.16 7.15
CA LEU A 107 14.42 3.57 5.81
C LEU A 107 14.27 2.04 5.87
N PRO A 108 15.04 1.29 6.68
CA PRO A 108 14.82 -0.14 6.88
C PRO A 108 13.39 -0.49 7.32
N GLU A 109 12.82 0.23 8.31
CA GLU A 109 11.45 -0.01 8.79
C GLU A 109 10.40 0.20 7.68
N ALA A 110 10.54 1.26 6.90
CA ALA A 110 9.66 1.52 5.76
C ALA A 110 9.79 0.42 4.68
N ILE A 111 11.00 -0.09 4.43
CA ILE A 111 11.24 -1.20 3.50
C ILE A 111 10.57 -2.48 3.99
N ILE A 112 10.71 -2.82 5.27
CA ILE A 112 10.07 -4.00 5.88
C ILE A 112 8.55 -3.89 5.72
N SER A 113 7.98 -2.75 6.09
CA SER A 113 6.54 -2.50 5.94
C SER A 113 6.11 -2.69 4.48
N LEU A 114 6.83 -2.09 3.52
CA LEU A 114 6.52 -2.23 2.08
C LEU A 114 6.61 -3.67 1.58
N LYS A 115 7.60 -4.44 2.03
CA LYS A 115 7.71 -5.87 1.72
C LYS A 115 6.50 -6.65 2.24
N GLN A 116 6.05 -6.37 3.45
CA GLN A 116 4.86 -7.02 4.02
C GLN A 116 3.60 -6.66 3.22
N GLY A 117 3.44 -5.39 2.83
CA GLY A 117 2.34 -4.96 1.96
C GLY A 117 2.39 -5.59 0.57
N ALA A 118 3.57 -5.68 -0.03
CA ALA A 118 3.79 -6.28 -1.36
C ALA A 118 3.59 -7.81 -1.35
N GLY A 119 4.05 -8.51 -0.31
CA GLY A 119 3.87 -9.95 -0.15
C GLY A 119 2.40 -10.37 0.03
N ARG A 120 1.48 -9.42 0.18
CA ARG A 120 0.05 -9.71 0.12
C ARG A 120 -0.48 -9.86 -1.30
N LEU A 121 0.13 -9.19 -2.27
CA LEU A 121 -0.28 -9.16 -3.68
C LEU A 121 0.14 -10.44 -4.43
N ILE A 122 1.29 -11.02 -4.06
CA ILE A 122 1.79 -12.26 -4.63
C ILE A 122 1.93 -13.27 -3.50
N ARG A 123 0.99 -14.22 -3.41
CA ARG A 123 1.03 -15.30 -2.41
C ARG A 123 1.29 -16.66 -3.03
N ASP A 124 0.92 -16.83 -4.29
CA ASP A 124 1.16 -18.03 -5.07
C ASP A 124 1.95 -17.67 -6.34
N GLU A 125 2.63 -18.64 -6.93
CA GLU A 125 3.38 -18.47 -8.19
C GLU A 125 2.46 -18.13 -9.37
N HIS A 126 1.16 -18.41 -9.21
CA HIS A 126 0.10 -18.12 -10.17
C HIS A 126 -0.57 -16.76 -9.94
N ASP A 127 -0.31 -16.09 -8.81
CA ASP A 127 -0.96 -14.81 -8.49
C ASP A 127 -0.42 -13.69 -9.39
N ARG A 128 -1.34 -12.95 -10.02
CA ARG A 128 -1.02 -11.78 -10.86
C ARG A 128 -1.62 -10.54 -10.23
N GLY A 129 -0.82 -9.49 -10.14
CA GLY A 129 -1.32 -8.23 -9.61
C GLY A 129 -0.39 -7.05 -9.78
N VAL A 130 -0.92 -5.87 -9.45
CA VAL A 130 -0.24 -4.60 -9.61
C VAL A 130 -0.03 -3.94 -8.25
N LEU A 131 1.23 -3.63 -7.93
CA LEU A 131 1.58 -2.78 -6.80
C LEU A 131 1.80 -1.35 -7.30
N MET A 132 0.86 -0.46 -6.97
CA MET A 132 0.95 0.96 -7.30
C MET A 132 1.44 1.75 -6.07
N ILE A 133 2.55 2.47 -6.20
CA ILE A 133 3.06 3.37 -5.17
C ILE A 133 2.93 4.81 -5.67
N CYS A 134 2.06 5.60 -5.05
CA CYS A 134 1.73 6.96 -5.47
C CYS A 134 2.70 8.04 -4.93
N ASP A 135 3.85 7.62 -4.41
CA ASP A 135 4.81 8.51 -3.78
C ASP A 135 5.95 8.92 -4.74
N PRO A 136 6.05 10.20 -5.15
CA PRO A 136 7.10 10.64 -6.05
C PRO A 136 8.50 10.53 -5.45
N ARG A 137 8.63 10.38 -4.12
CA ARG A 137 9.91 10.18 -3.43
C ARG A 137 10.58 8.86 -3.80
N LEU A 138 9.81 7.87 -4.26
CA LEU A 138 10.37 6.60 -4.74
C LEU A 138 11.32 6.79 -5.93
N ILE A 139 11.06 7.80 -6.77
CA ILE A 139 11.87 8.12 -7.95
C ILE A 139 12.80 9.31 -7.70
N SER A 140 12.29 10.35 -7.03
CA SER A 140 13.02 11.62 -6.87
C SER A 140 14.10 11.62 -5.78
N LYS A 141 14.06 10.68 -4.81
CA LYS A 141 15.02 10.64 -3.71
C LYS A 141 16.03 9.49 -3.89
N PRO A 142 17.32 9.69 -3.52
CA PRO A 142 18.35 8.65 -3.66
C PRO A 142 18.01 7.34 -2.95
N TYR A 143 17.36 7.41 -1.78
CA TYR A 143 16.94 6.23 -1.03
C TYR A 143 15.85 5.42 -1.75
N GLY A 144 15.12 6.02 -2.68
CA GLY A 144 14.07 5.35 -3.45
C GLY A 144 14.62 4.11 -4.14
N ARG A 145 15.87 4.17 -4.64
CA ARG A 145 16.58 3.03 -5.21
C ARG A 145 16.67 1.83 -4.27
N ARG A 146 16.99 2.07 -2.99
CA ARG A 146 17.07 1.01 -1.98
C ARG A 146 15.71 0.38 -1.72
N ILE A 147 14.63 1.17 -1.79
CA ILE A 147 13.27 0.68 -1.58
C ILE A 147 12.87 -0.28 -2.70
N TRP A 148 12.90 0.15 -3.97
CA TRP A 148 12.43 -0.71 -5.06
C TRP A 148 13.35 -1.90 -5.33
N GLN A 149 14.65 -1.81 -5.05
CA GLN A 149 15.55 -2.97 -5.10
C GLN A 149 15.30 -3.99 -3.98
N SER A 150 14.63 -3.58 -2.90
CA SER A 150 14.29 -4.47 -1.81
C SER A 150 12.97 -5.22 -2.06
N LEU A 151 12.12 -4.73 -2.95
CA LEU A 151 10.88 -5.42 -3.33
C LEU A 151 11.18 -6.62 -4.24
N PRO A 152 10.24 -7.57 -4.40
CA PRO A 152 10.32 -8.59 -5.44
C PRO A 152 10.64 -8.00 -6.81
N PRO A 153 11.22 -8.78 -7.75
CA PRO A 153 11.69 -8.29 -9.05
C PRO A 153 10.53 -7.96 -10.01
N PHE A 154 9.69 -6.99 -9.64
CA PHE A 154 8.56 -6.53 -10.42
C PHE A 154 9.02 -5.88 -11.73
N ALA A 155 8.27 -6.15 -12.81
CA ALA A 155 8.25 -5.24 -13.95
C ALA A 155 7.73 -3.87 -13.48
N ARG A 156 8.33 -2.79 -13.99
CA ARG A 156 8.04 -1.42 -13.54
C ARG A 156 7.63 -0.59 -14.73
N THR A 157 6.53 0.13 -14.59
CA THR A 157 6.02 1.06 -15.59
C THR A 157 5.46 2.32 -14.93
N ARG A 158 5.39 3.39 -15.71
CA ARG A 158 4.64 4.61 -15.39
C ARG A 158 3.49 4.84 -16.37
N ASP A 159 3.32 3.95 -17.35
CA ASP A 159 2.25 4.00 -18.34
C ASP A 159 1.06 3.20 -17.84
N LEU A 160 -0.11 3.82 -17.83
CA LEU A 160 -1.37 3.17 -17.47
C LEU A 160 -1.71 2.04 -18.46
N LYS A 161 -1.34 2.18 -19.74
CA LYS A 161 -1.64 1.18 -20.77
C LYS A 161 -0.95 -0.14 -20.47
N ASP A 162 0.30 -0.12 -20.02
CA ASP A 162 1.03 -1.32 -19.64
C ASP A 162 0.32 -2.07 -18.51
N VAL A 163 -0.19 -1.33 -17.52
CA VAL A 163 -0.95 -1.88 -16.39
C VAL A 163 -2.26 -2.50 -16.87
N GLN A 164 -3.00 -1.80 -17.74
CA GLN A 164 -4.25 -2.31 -18.31
C GLN A 164 -4.00 -3.57 -19.14
N ASN A 165 -2.99 -3.57 -20.00
CA ASN A 165 -2.61 -4.73 -20.82
C ASN A 165 -2.21 -5.92 -19.94
N PHE A 166 -1.45 -5.68 -18.87
CA PHE A 166 -1.08 -6.71 -17.91
C PHE A 166 -2.31 -7.34 -17.24
N LEU A 167 -3.24 -6.53 -16.73
CA LEU A 167 -4.45 -7.02 -16.08
C LEU A 167 -5.47 -7.67 -17.04
N LEU A 168 -5.51 -7.25 -18.31
CA LEU A 168 -6.42 -7.81 -19.32
C LEU A 168 -5.86 -9.05 -20.03
N SER A 169 -4.55 -9.27 -20.01
CA SER A 169 -3.94 -10.49 -20.57
C SER A 169 -4.38 -11.70 -19.74
N ALA A 170 -4.83 -12.77 -20.42
CA ALA A 170 -5.18 -14.03 -19.75
C ALA A 170 -3.97 -14.58 -18.96
N PRO A 171 -4.18 -15.25 -17.81
CA PRO A 171 -3.11 -15.98 -17.15
C PRO A 171 -2.54 -17.02 -18.12
N CYS A 172 -1.20 -17.06 -18.26
CA CYS A 172 -0.51 -18.14 -18.97
C CYS A 172 -0.67 -19.46 -18.24
#